data_AF-A0AAV0XTU3-F1
#
_entry.id   AF-A0AAV0XTU3-F1
#
_cell.length_a   1.000
_cell.length_b   1.000
_cell.length_c   1.000
_cell.angle_alpha   90.00
_cell.angle_beta   90.00
_cell.angle_gamma   90.00
#
_symmetry.space_group_name_H-M   'P 1'
#
loop_
_entity.id
_entity.type
_entity.pdbx_description
1 polymer ?
#
loop_
_entity_poly.entity_id
_entity_poly.type
_entity_poly.pdbx_seq_one_letter_code
_entity_poly.pdbx_strand_id
1 'polypeptide(L)'
;MERVRCKNSKSGIRQNYFTYDGNNVFIMPDVCNLIKNLKSTALRSSIKLPKEYCEAKGLPTEYVHCKFVADLWNIEQRKDSNRDEEFRLLHHLKREDIYPNNFQKMNVGSAVRFFSLKTAAAVETAVNCNLLPKDALTTAHFIRLIDEWFTLTSSKLRETSITKRNKEKI
;
A
#
# COMPACT_ATOMS: atom_id res chain seq x y z
N MET A 1 30.30 -23.98 -16.83
CA MET A 1 29.49 -22.92 -16.18
C MET A 1 29.19 -21.85 -17.22
N GLU A 2 28.03 -21.94 -17.87
CA GLU A 2 27.57 -20.90 -18.79
C GLU A 2 27.03 -19.69 -18.01
N ARG A 3 27.47 -18.50 -18.39
CA ARG A 3 27.03 -17.24 -17.77
C ARG A 3 25.65 -16.87 -18.29
N VAL A 4 24.68 -16.74 -17.38
CA VAL A 4 23.37 -16.12 -17.67
C VAL A 4 23.61 -14.67 -18.10
N ARG A 5 23.39 -14.35 -19.38
CA ARG A 5 23.48 -12.98 -19.90
C ARG A 5 22.10 -12.31 -19.83
N CYS A 6 21.87 -11.50 -18.80
CA CYS A 6 20.77 -10.54 -18.83
C CYS A 6 21.09 -9.42 -19.82
N LYS A 7 20.40 -9.40 -20.97
CA LYS A 7 20.44 -8.28 -21.92
C LYS A 7 19.59 -7.14 -21.38
N ASN A 8 20.18 -6.25 -20.58
CA ASN A 8 19.52 -5.01 -20.16
C ASN A 8 19.58 -3.98 -21.29
N SER A 9 18.51 -3.90 -22.08
CA SER A 9 18.27 -2.77 -23.00
C SER A 9 17.83 -1.55 -22.17
N LYS A 10 18.60 -0.45 -22.21
CA LYS A 10 18.25 0.81 -21.52
C LYS A 10 17.09 1.57 -22.19
N SER A 11 16.60 1.11 -23.34
CA SER A 11 15.54 1.75 -24.13
C SER A 11 14.36 0.83 -24.46
N GLY A 12 14.32 -0.38 -23.91
CA GLY A 12 13.27 -1.37 -24.16
C GLY A 12 12.19 -1.42 -23.06
N ILE A 13 11.03 -1.98 -23.41
CA ILE A 13 9.99 -2.36 -22.44
C ILE A 13 10.64 -3.25 -21.38
N ARG A 14 10.49 -2.90 -20.09
CA ARG A 14 11.04 -3.71 -18.99
C ARG A 14 10.39 -5.09 -19.01
N GLN A 15 11.21 -6.12 -19.24
CA GLN A 15 10.78 -7.50 -19.17
C GLN A 15 11.08 -8.06 -17.77
N ASN A 16 10.12 -8.77 -17.19
CA ASN A 16 10.22 -9.42 -15.89
C ASN A 16 10.61 -10.90 -15.99
N TYR A 17 11.22 -11.32 -17.10
CA TYR A 17 11.67 -12.69 -17.29
C TYR A 17 12.99 -12.73 -18.05
N PHE A 18 13.70 -13.85 -17.94
CA PHE A 18 14.83 -14.17 -18.80
C PHE A 18 14.66 -15.58 -19.36
N THR A 19 15.21 -15.82 -20.55
CA THR A 19 15.13 -17.14 -21.18
C THR A 19 16.35 -17.97 -20.80
N TYR A 20 16.13 -19.19 -20.33
CA TYR A 20 17.16 -20.18 -20.02
C TYR A 20 16.73 -21.53 -20.59
N ASP A 21 17.57 -22.13 -21.43
CA ASP A 21 17.30 -23.43 -22.08
C ASP A 21 15.92 -23.52 -22.77
N GLY A 22 15.61 -22.51 -23.59
CA GLY A 22 14.31 -22.42 -24.29
C GLY A 22 13.10 -22.07 -23.41
N ASN A 23 13.27 -21.99 -22.09
CA ASN A 23 12.20 -21.71 -21.14
C ASN A 23 12.28 -20.27 -20.60
N ASN A 24 11.12 -19.64 -20.39
CA ASN A 24 11.04 -18.32 -19.78
C ASN A 24 10.94 -18.44 -18.25
N VAL A 25 11.92 -17.87 -17.56
CA VAL A 25 11.97 -17.80 -16.09
C VAL A 25 11.51 -16.41 -15.67
N PHE A 26 10.31 -16.32 -15.08
CA PHE A 26 9.76 -15.07 -14.57
C PHE A 26 10.32 -14.73 -13.19
N ILE A 27 10.72 -13.47 -13.03
CA ILE A 27 11.22 -12.93 -11.77
C ILE A 27 10.12 -12.09 -11.14
N MET A 28 9.69 -12.48 -9.95
CA MET A 28 8.74 -11.72 -9.15
C MET A 28 9.41 -11.23 -7.86
N PRO A 29 9.41 -9.91 -7.58
CA PRO A 29 9.90 -9.38 -6.32
C PRO A 29 8.98 -9.80 -5.16
N ASP A 30 9.54 -9.87 -3.95
CA ASP A 30 8.74 -10.12 -2.75
C ASP A 30 7.78 -8.96 -2.47
N VAL A 31 6.50 -9.25 -2.61
CA VAL A 31 5.37 -8.32 -2.41
C VAL A 31 5.38 -7.72 -1.01
N CYS A 32 5.76 -8.50 0.01
CA CYS A 32 5.83 -8.04 1.40
C CYS A 32 6.87 -6.93 1.59
N ASN A 33 8.01 -7.04 0.90
CA ASN A 33 9.05 -6.02 0.94
C ASN A 33 8.64 -4.78 0.14
N LEU A 34 7.95 -4.95 -1.00
CA LEU A 34 7.44 -3.84 -1.79
C LEU A 34 6.48 -2.96 -0.98
N ILE A 35 5.48 -3.53 -0.29
CA ILE A 35 4.49 -2.74 0.45
C ILE A 35 5.11 -2.00 1.65
N LYS A 36 6.08 -2.61 2.35
CA LYS A 36 6.81 -1.96 3.45
C LYS A 36 7.63 -0.77 2.98
N ASN A 37 8.34 -0.94 1.86
CA ASN A 37 9.14 0.12 1.26
C ASN A 37 8.23 1.24 0.75
N LEU A 38 7.12 0.88 0.11
CA LEU A 38 6.13 1.84 -0.37
C LEU A 38 5.57 2.69 0.77
N LYS A 39 5.15 2.07 1.88
CA LYS A 39 4.68 2.81 3.06
C LYS A 39 5.74 3.78 3.58
N SER A 40 6.96 3.30 3.73
CA SER A 40 8.07 4.11 4.26
C SER A 40 8.37 5.32 3.37
N THR A 41 8.31 5.16 2.05
CA THR A 41 8.49 6.24 1.07
C THR A 41 7.28 7.18 1.03
N ALA A 42 6.07 6.65 0.99
CA ALA A 42 4.84 7.44 0.87
C ALA A 42 4.59 8.35 2.09
N LEU A 43 5.00 7.93 3.29
CA LEU A 43 4.94 8.77 4.50
C LEU A 43 5.96 9.92 4.50
N ARG A 44 7.07 9.80 3.74
CA ARG A 44 8.16 10.77 3.70
C ARG A 44 8.06 11.75 2.53
N SER A 45 7.58 11.27 1.39
CA SER A 45 7.58 11.99 0.13
C SER A 45 6.30 11.76 -0.65
N SER A 46 5.92 12.72 -1.47
CA SER A 46 4.80 12.59 -2.39
C SER A 46 5.10 11.62 -3.53
N ILE A 47 4.09 10.87 -3.96
CA ILE A 47 4.18 10.04 -5.16
C ILE A 47 3.43 10.76 -6.27
N LYS A 48 4.07 10.99 -7.41
CA LYS A 48 3.44 11.59 -8.59
C LYS A 48 2.82 10.48 -9.45
N LEU A 49 1.51 10.59 -9.72
CA LEU A 49 0.79 9.74 -10.64
C LEU A 49 0.82 10.32 -12.06
N PRO A 50 0.70 9.49 -13.10
CA PRO A 50 0.55 9.97 -14.47
C PRO A 50 -0.71 10.83 -14.63
N LYS A 51 -0.60 11.95 -15.35
CA LYS A 51 -1.72 12.88 -15.54
C LYS A 51 -2.93 12.22 -16.22
N GLU A 52 -2.67 11.43 -17.25
CA GLU A 52 -3.68 10.64 -17.98
C GLU A 52 -4.48 9.72 -17.04
N TYR A 53 -3.81 9.13 -16.04
CA TYR A 53 -4.45 8.28 -15.05
C TYR A 53 -5.36 9.08 -14.12
N CYS A 54 -4.90 10.26 -13.68
CA CYS A 54 -5.70 11.15 -12.83
C CYS A 54 -6.94 11.67 -13.55
N GLU A 55 -6.81 12.06 -14.82
CA GLU A 55 -7.93 12.52 -15.65
C GLU A 55 -8.96 11.39 -15.87
N ALA A 56 -8.50 10.19 -16.22
CA ALA A 56 -9.38 9.03 -16.44
C ALA A 56 -10.14 8.59 -15.18
N LYS A 57 -9.60 8.85 -13.99
CA LYS A 57 -10.21 8.51 -12.70
C LYS A 57 -10.88 9.70 -12.00
N GLY A 58 -10.84 10.89 -12.59
CA GLY A 58 -11.42 12.10 -12.01
C GLY A 58 -10.75 12.53 -10.69
N LEU A 59 -9.45 12.31 -10.55
CA LEU A 59 -8.71 12.62 -9.32
C LEU A 59 -8.39 14.12 -9.23
N PRO A 60 -8.52 14.74 -8.04
CA PRO A 60 -8.33 16.19 -7.88
C PRO A 60 -6.87 16.64 -8.05
N THR A 61 -5.90 15.77 -7.79
CA THR A 61 -4.46 16.08 -7.92
C THR A 61 -3.68 14.89 -8.46
N GLU A 62 -2.54 15.19 -9.10
CA GLU A 62 -1.52 14.20 -9.54
C GLU A 62 -0.67 13.67 -8.38
N TYR A 63 -0.70 14.33 -7.22
CA TYR A 63 0.18 14.01 -6.11
C TYR A 63 -0.53 13.26 -4.98
N VAL A 64 0.03 12.11 -4.63
CA VAL A 64 -0.39 11.33 -3.47
C VAL A 64 0.44 11.77 -2.27
N HIS A 65 -0.24 12.20 -1.21
CA HIS A 65 0.37 12.61 0.05
C HIS A 65 -0.19 11.77 1.20
N CYS A 66 0.49 10.68 1.54
CA CYS A 66 0.08 9.85 2.70
C CYS A 66 0.21 10.59 4.05
N LYS A 67 0.78 11.80 4.07
CA LYS A 67 0.73 12.71 5.21
C LYS A 67 -0.71 13.04 5.64
N PHE A 68 -1.68 13.08 4.72
CA PHE A 68 -3.08 13.29 5.07
C PHE A 68 -3.63 12.26 6.07
N VAL A 69 -3.14 11.02 6.02
CA VAL A 69 -3.50 9.98 7.01
C VAL A 69 -2.92 10.31 8.39
N ALA A 70 -1.68 10.82 8.44
CA ALA A 70 -1.06 11.26 9.69
C ALA A 70 -1.75 12.52 10.24
N ASP A 71 -2.16 13.45 9.38
CA ASP A 71 -2.89 14.65 9.77
C ASP A 71 -4.26 14.28 10.35
N LEU A 72 -5.01 13.37 9.71
CA LEU A 72 -6.27 12.83 10.24
C LEU A 72 -6.07 12.16 11.60
N TRP A 73 -5.04 11.32 11.73
CA TRP A 73 -4.70 10.70 13.01
C TRP A 73 -4.48 11.75 14.11
N ASN A 74 -3.71 12.81 13.81
CA ASN A 74 -3.43 13.87 14.78
C ASN A 74 -4.70 14.68 15.15
N ILE A 75 -5.62 14.89 14.21
CA ILE A 75 -6.91 15.55 14.46
C ILE A 75 -7.75 14.72 15.42
N GLU A 76 -7.87 13.41 15.18
CA GLU A 76 -8.63 12.49 16.04
C GLU A 76 -8.05 12.40 17.45
N GLN A 77 -6.71 12.36 17.58
CA GLN A 77 -6.05 12.31 18.89
C GLN A 77 -6.26 13.59 19.73
N ARG A 78 -6.41 14.76 19.08
CA ARG A 78 -6.71 16.02 19.78
C ARG A 78 -8.15 16.03 20.30
N LYS A 79 -9.09 15.50 19.51
CA LYS A 79 -10.51 15.39 19.89
C LYS A 79 -10.70 14.45 21.09
N ASP A 80 -10.00 13.32 21.12
CA ASP A 80 -10.06 12.31 22.20
C ASP A 80 -9.67 12.88 23.58
N SER A 81 -8.85 13.94 23.62
CA SER A 81 -8.46 14.62 24.87
C SER A 81 -9.60 15.47 25.48
N ASN A 82 -10.55 15.92 24.65
CA ASN A 82 -11.80 16.56 25.06
C ASN A 82 -12.92 15.52 25.00
N ARG A 83 -13.07 14.78 26.10
CA ARG A 83 -14.07 13.71 26.31
C ARG A 83 -15.43 14.05 25.70
N ASP A 84 -15.81 13.36 24.61
CA ASP A 84 -17.20 12.98 24.27
C ASP A 84 -17.36 12.26 22.89
N GLU A 85 -16.35 12.21 22.02
CA GLU A 85 -16.47 11.45 20.75
C GLU A 85 -15.80 10.06 20.84
N GLU A 86 -16.57 9.00 21.11
CA GLU A 86 -16.10 7.60 21.15
C GLU A 86 -15.68 7.02 19.78
N PHE A 87 -15.95 7.73 18.67
CA PHE A 87 -15.82 7.17 17.32
C PHE A 87 -14.64 7.77 16.54
N ARG A 88 -13.53 7.01 16.47
CA ARG A 88 -12.40 7.29 15.58
C ARG A 88 -12.55 6.59 14.23
N LEU A 89 -12.36 7.31 13.13
CA LEU A 89 -12.34 6.75 11.77
C LEU A 89 -11.14 5.81 11.61
N LEU A 90 -9.98 6.16 12.19
CA LEU A 90 -8.75 5.36 12.11
C LEU A 90 -8.57 4.39 13.30
N HIS A 91 -9.67 3.87 13.88
CA HIS A 91 -9.64 2.96 15.03
C HIS A 91 -8.79 1.68 14.85
N HIS A 92 -8.59 1.22 13.61
CA HIS A 92 -7.79 0.02 13.30
C HIS A 92 -6.29 0.30 13.23
N LEU A 93 -5.89 1.56 13.10
CA LEU A 93 -4.49 1.95 13.07
C LEU A 93 -3.97 2.15 14.49
N LYS A 94 -2.68 1.87 14.67
CA LYS A 94 -1.97 2.18 15.90
C LYS A 94 -1.00 3.33 15.67
N ARG A 95 -0.51 3.95 16.76
CA ARG A 95 0.49 5.02 16.66
C ARG A 95 1.73 4.57 15.90
N GLU A 96 2.13 3.32 16.10
CA GLU A 96 3.27 2.68 15.44
C GLU A 96 3.04 2.48 13.93
N ASP A 97 1.78 2.47 13.50
CA ASP A 97 1.43 2.36 12.07
C ASP A 97 1.61 3.71 11.36
N ILE A 98 1.52 4.84 12.06
CA ILE A 98 1.76 6.19 11.50
C ILE A 98 3.22 6.63 11.71
N TYR A 99 3.75 6.40 12.91
CA TYR A 99 5.09 6.80 13.34
C TYR A 99 5.94 5.57 13.72
N PRO A 100 6.39 4.76 12.74
CA PRO A 100 7.10 3.53 13.02
C PRO A 100 8.55 3.76 13.46
N ASN A 101 8.98 3.05 14.50
CA ASN A 101 10.39 2.87 14.85
C ASN A 101 11.08 1.86 13.91
N ASN A 102 12.39 1.63 14.08
CA ASN A 102 13.16 0.75 13.19
C ASN A 102 12.65 -0.70 13.15
N PHE A 103 12.14 -1.22 14.27
CA PHE A 103 11.54 -2.56 14.31
C PHE A 103 10.18 -2.60 13.62
N GLN A 104 9.35 -1.57 13.83
CA GLN A 104 8.00 -1.48 13.27
C GLN A 104 8.00 -1.28 11.75
N LYS A 105 9.03 -0.65 11.18
CA LYS A 105 9.23 -0.56 9.72
C LYS A 105 9.33 -1.94 9.05
N MET A 106 9.78 -2.95 9.77
CA MET A 106 9.89 -4.32 9.26
C MET A 106 8.57 -5.09 9.33
N ASN A 107 7.55 -4.56 10.00
CA ASN A 107 6.26 -5.22 10.19
C ASN A 107 5.36 -5.04 8.96
N VAL A 108 5.20 -6.10 8.17
CA VAL A 108 4.31 -6.12 7.00
C VAL A 108 2.86 -5.84 7.39
N GLY A 109 2.39 -6.39 8.52
CA GLY A 109 1.03 -6.16 9.01
C GLY A 109 0.74 -4.69 9.29
N SER A 110 1.76 -3.91 9.69
CA SER A 110 1.65 -2.45 9.85
C SER A 110 1.45 -1.74 8.50
N ALA A 111 2.11 -2.22 7.44
CA ALA A 111 1.94 -1.68 6.10
C ALA A 111 0.58 -2.05 5.49
N VAL A 112 0.14 -3.29 5.67
CA VAL A 112 -1.16 -3.78 5.22
C VAL A 112 -2.31 -3.02 5.91
N ARG A 113 -2.24 -2.83 7.25
CA ARG A 113 -3.26 -2.02 7.95
C ARG A 113 -3.30 -0.58 7.44
N PHE A 114 -2.14 0.03 7.21
CA PHE A 114 -2.03 1.39 6.70
C PHE A 114 -2.71 1.51 5.33
N PHE A 115 -2.37 0.63 4.39
CA PHE A 115 -2.95 0.60 3.05
C PHE A 115 -4.31 -0.11 2.96
N SER A 116 -5.04 -0.25 4.06
CA SER A 116 -6.32 -0.97 4.03
C SER A 116 -7.46 -0.14 3.44
N LEU A 117 -8.48 -0.83 2.92
CA LEU A 117 -9.76 -0.23 2.53
C LEU A 117 -10.35 0.69 3.60
N LYS A 118 -10.22 0.32 4.89
CA LYS A 118 -10.71 1.11 6.03
C LYS A 118 -10.02 2.46 6.10
N THR A 119 -8.71 2.52 5.86
CA THR A 119 -7.96 3.78 5.85
C THR A 119 -8.43 4.68 4.70
N ALA A 120 -8.65 4.13 3.50
CA ALA A 120 -9.16 4.92 2.39
C ALA A 120 -10.56 5.51 2.68
N ALA A 121 -11.48 4.69 3.19
CA ALA A 121 -12.82 5.12 3.56
C ALA A 121 -12.79 6.19 4.67
N ALA A 122 -11.87 6.06 5.63
CA ALA A 122 -11.67 7.07 6.67
C ALA A 122 -11.23 8.42 6.09
N VAL A 123 -10.28 8.41 5.15
CA VAL A 123 -9.83 9.64 4.47
C VAL A 123 -10.95 10.27 3.64
N GLU A 124 -11.71 9.49 2.89
CA GLU A 124 -12.87 9.98 2.12
C GLU A 124 -13.93 10.60 3.03
N THR A 125 -14.24 9.92 4.14
CA THR A 125 -15.18 10.43 5.14
C THR A 125 -14.68 11.73 5.75
N ALA A 126 -13.39 11.81 6.07
CA ALA A 126 -12.78 13.02 6.61
C ALA A 126 -12.84 14.21 5.62
N VAL A 127 -12.70 13.97 4.31
CA VAL A 127 -12.92 15.01 3.29
C VAL A 127 -14.38 15.45 3.26
N ASN A 128 -15.32 14.50 3.29
CA ASN A 128 -16.76 14.81 3.31
C ASN A 128 -17.19 15.59 4.56
N CYS A 129 -16.55 15.32 5.70
CA CYS A 129 -16.73 16.06 6.95
C CYS A 129 -15.95 17.39 7.00
N ASN A 130 -15.29 17.81 5.91
CA ASN A 130 -14.43 19.00 5.83
C ASN A 130 -13.27 19.01 6.85
N LEU A 131 -12.81 17.84 7.29
CA LEU A 131 -11.62 17.69 8.16
C LEU A 131 -10.32 17.66 7.37
N LEU A 132 -10.37 17.25 6.10
CA LEU A 132 -9.24 17.20 5.18
C LEU A 132 -9.56 17.91 3.86
N PRO A 133 -8.55 18.44 3.14
CA PRO A 133 -8.75 19.04 1.83
C PRO A 133 -9.15 18.00 0.78
N LYS A 134 -9.83 18.44 -0.29
CA LYS A 134 -10.26 17.57 -1.39
C LYS A 134 -9.11 16.80 -2.04
N ASP A 135 -7.90 17.35 -2.05
CA ASP A 135 -6.68 16.70 -2.55
C ASP A 135 -6.39 15.35 -1.87
N ALA A 136 -6.88 15.13 -0.65
CA ALA A 136 -6.75 13.87 0.05
C ALA A 136 -7.52 12.72 -0.64
N LEU A 137 -8.49 13.01 -1.51
CA LEU A 137 -9.21 11.98 -2.29
C LEU A 137 -8.29 11.22 -3.25
N THR A 138 -7.30 11.88 -3.85
CA THR A 138 -6.26 11.19 -4.65
C THR A 138 -5.51 10.17 -3.78
N THR A 139 -5.23 10.52 -2.52
CA THR A 139 -4.54 9.63 -1.58
C THR A 139 -5.43 8.46 -1.17
N ALA A 140 -6.72 8.69 -0.92
CA ALA A 140 -7.66 7.62 -0.62
C ALA A 140 -7.78 6.63 -1.78
N HIS A 141 -7.92 7.13 -3.02
CA HIS A 141 -7.94 6.27 -4.21
C HIS A 141 -6.65 5.48 -4.36
N PHE A 142 -5.48 6.09 -4.15
CA PHE A 142 -4.21 5.39 -4.20
C PHE A 142 -4.13 4.27 -3.15
N ILE A 143 -4.59 4.53 -1.92
CA ILE A 143 -4.64 3.50 -0.87
C ILE A 143 -5.50 2.31 -1.30
N ARG A 144 -6.69 2.55 -1.87
CA ARG A 144 -7.56 1.47 -2.41
C ARG A 144 -6.86 0.65 -3.49
N LEU A 145 -6.17 1.33 -4.41
CA LEU A 145 -5.43 0.66 -5.48
C LEU A 145 -4.35 -0.28 -4.93
N ILE A 146 -3.62 0.15 -3.89
CA ILE A 146 -2.59 -0.67 -3.25
C ILE A 146 -3.21 -1.83 -2.46
N ASP A 147 -4.33 -1.61 -1.78
CA ASP A 147 -5.08 -2.66 -1.08
C ASP A 147 -5.52 -3.78 -2.03
N GLU A 148 -6.10 -3.40 -3.17
CA GLU A 148 -6.55 -4.32 -4.22
C GLU A 148 -5.37 -5.08 -4.82
N TRP A 149 -4.31 -4.36 -5.22
CA TRP A 149 -3.10 -4.98 -5.75
C TRP A 149 -2.47 -5.96 -4.76
N PHE A 150 -2.35 -5.58 -3.48
CA PHE A 150 -1.79 -6.46 -2.47
C PHE A 150 -2.67 -7.67 -2.22
N THR A 151 -4.00 -7.50 -2.20
CA THR A 151 -4.95 -8.61 -2.06
C THR A 151 -4.84 -9.61 -3.21
N LEU A 152 -4.76 -9.13 -4.45
CA LEU A 152 -4.59 -9.99 -5.63
C LEU A 152 -3.27 -10.77 -5.58
N THR A 153 -2.17 -10.09 -5.27
CA THR A 153 -0.82 -10.68 -5.29
C THR A 153 -0.51 -11.55 -4.06
N SER A 154 -1.24 -11.36 -2.96
CA SER A 154 -1.11 -12.17 -1.74
C SER A 154 -2.25 -13.17 -1.55
N SER A 155 -3.14 -13.29 -2.53
CA SER A 155 -4.26 -14.23 -2.50
C SER A 155 -3.75 -15.67 -2.36
N LYS A 156 -4.33 -16.42 -1.42
CA LYS A 156 -4.01 -17.84 -1.20
C LYS A 156 -5.32 -18.61 -1.11
N LEU A 157 -5.41 -19.70 -1.86
CA LEU A 157 -6.48 -20.67 -1.62
C LEU A 157 -6.14 -21.42 -0.33
N ARG A 158 -7.13 -21.55 0.57
CA ARG A 158 -6.92 -22.25 1.84
C ARG A 158 -6.48 -23.70 1.62
N GLU A 159 -6.92 -24.32 0.53
CA GLU A 159 -6.57 -25.70 0.15
C GLU A 159 -5.10 -25.85 -0.30
N THR A 160 -4.52 -24.83 -0.94
CA THR A 160 -3.12 -24.84 -1.41
C THR A 160 -2.13 -24.29 -0.39
N SER A 161 -2.64 -23.83 0.76
CA SER A 161 -1.81 -23.29 1.83
C SER A 161 -1.18 -24.42 2.65
N ILE A 162 0.14 -24.34 2.88
CA ILE A 162 0.85 -25.25 3.80
C ILE A 162 0.41 -24.90 5.23
N THR A 163 -0.63 -25.57 5.71
CA THR A 163 -1.16 -25.41 7.07
C THR A 163 -1.14 -26.75 7.78
N LYS A 164 -1.14 -26.75 9.13
CA LYS A 164 -1.20 -27.99 9.92
C LYS A 164 -2.36 -28.93 9.53
N ARG A 165 -3.44 -28.38 8.93
CA ARG A 165 -4.62 -29.12 8.47
C ARG A 165 -4.51 -29.68 7.05
N ASN A 166 -3.56 -29.22 6.24
CA ASN A 166 -3.36 -29.65 4.85
C ASN A 166 -2.12 -30.55 4.70
N LYS A 167 -1.79 -31.34 5.72
CA LYS A 167 -0.60 -32.20 5.73
C LYS A 167 -0.68 -33.40 4.79
N GLU A 168 -1.86 -33.77 4.31
CA GLU A 168 -2.13 -35.09 3.70
C GLU A 168 -2.34 -35.09 2.17
N LYS A 169 -2.04 -33.99 1.47
CA LYS A 169 -2.22 -33.92 -0.01
C LYS A 169 -0.94 -33.61 -0.80
N ILE A 170 0.24 -33.93 -0.25
CA ILE A 170 1.53 -33.85 -0.97
C ILE A 170 2.21 -35.21 -0.89
#